data_AF-A0A432PPP9-F1
#
_entry.id   AF-A0A432PPP9-F1
#
_cell.length_a   1.000
_cell.length_b   1.000
_cell.length_c   1.000
_cell.angle_alpha   90.00
_cell.angle_beta   90.00
_cell.angle_gamma   90.00
#
_symmetry.space_group_name_H-M   'P 1'
#
loop_
_entity.id
_entity.type
_entity.pdbx_description
1 polymer ?
#
loop_
_entity_poly.entity_id
_entity_poly.type
_entity_poly.pdbx_seq_one_letter_code
_entity_poly.pdbx_strand_id
1 'polypeptide(L)'
;MLLQNAKRVLFVLAAAGLTSGCADYMNHRDTITFGAGNAMEANKAIHTEDPFPPEAQRTRIASDGKVIRRVVTEYQNGGAGVIQPSPAMEANGAASGATVSQ
;
A
#
# COMPACT_ATOMS: atom_id res chain seq x y z
N MET A 1 11.18 -60.38 -10.77
CA MET A 1 11.91 -59.09 -10.82
C MET A 1 10.99 -57.87 -10.68
N LEU A 2 9.88 -57.74 -11.43
CA LEU A 2 8.96 -56.59 -11.35
C LEU A 2 8.43 -56.27 -9.94
N LEU A 3 8.03 -57.29 -9.17
CA LEU A 3 7.50 -57.12 -7.81
C LEU A 3 8.54 -56.59 -6.81
N GLN A 4 9.81 -56.91 -7.03
CA GLN A 4 10.93 -56.47 -6.18
C GLN A 4 11.28 -55.00 -6.45
N ASN A 5 11.17 -54.58 -7.70
CA ASN A 5 11.34 -53.19 -8.10
C ASN A 5 10.18 -52.32 -7.56
N ALA A 6 8.94 -52.83 -7.61
CA ALA A 6 7.77 -52.16 -7.03
C ALA A 6 7.92 -51.94 -5.51
N LYS A 7 8.41 -52.95 -4.76
CA LYS A 7 8.70 -52.80 -3.33
C LYS A 7 9.77 -51.74 -3.04
N ARG A 8 10.82 -51.68 -3.85
CA ARG A 8 11.87 -50.66 -3.73
C ARG A 8 11.33 -49.25 -4.00
N VAL A 9 10.52 -49.09 -5.05
CA VAL A 9 9.88 -47.81 -5.39
C VAL A 9 8.94 -47.36 -4.27
N LEU A 10 8.14 -48.27 -3.72
CA LEU A 10 7.23 -47.96 -2.62
C LEU A 10 7.99 -47.52 -1.36
N PHE A 11 9.12 -48.17 -1.07
CA PHE A 11 10.00 -47.80 0.04
C PHE A 11 10.62 -46.40 -0.15
N VAL A 12 11.05 -46.07 -1.36
CA VAL A 12 11.60 -44.74 -1.69
C VAL A 12 10.53 -43.65 -1.56
N LEU A 13 9.32 -43.89 -2.08
CA LEU A 13 8.20 -42.95 -1.95
C LEU A 13 7.79 -42.72 -0.49
N ALA A 14 7.73 -43.79 0.31
CA ALA A 14 7.45 -43.69 1.74
C ALA A 14 8.53 -42.87 2.46
N ALA A 15 9.81 -43.18 2.22
CA ALA A 15 10.92 -42.44 2.81
C ALA A 15 10.89 -40.94 2.42
N ALA A 16 10.66 -40.64 1.13
CA ALA A 16 10.56 -39.28 0.63
C ALA A 16 9.42 -38.50 1.31
N GLY A 17 8.22 -39.10 1.40
CA GLY A 17 7.05 -38.48 2.04
C GLY A 17 7.21 -38.24 3.55
N LEU A 18 7.88 -39.16 4.27
CA LEU A 18 8.18 -38.93 5.70
C LEU A 18 9.22 -37.81 5.90
N THR A 19 10.22 -37.70 5.02
CA THR A 19 11.26 -36.66 5.13
C THR A 19 10.84 -35.28 4.62
N SER A 20 9.85 -35.19 3.73
CA SER A 20 9.39 -33.89 3.20
C SER A 20 8.75 -33.02 4.28
N GLY A 21 8.05 -33.62 5.25
CA GLY A 21 7.46 -32.90 6.38
C GLY A 21 8.51 -32.25 7.30
N CYS A 22 9.69 -32.88 7.45
CA CYS A 22 10.79 -32.29 8.23
C CYS A 22 11.36 -31.04 7.54
N ALA A 23 11.48 -31.05 6.22
CA ALA A 23 11.98 -29.90 5.46
C ALA A 23 11.01 -28.71 5.51
N ASP A 24 9.70 -28.97 5.42
CA ASP A 24 8.69 -27.91 5.47
C ASP A 24 8.54 -27.32 6.88
N TYR A 25 8.58 -28.17 7.92
CA TYR A 25 8.58 -27.75 9.32
C TYR A 25 9.79 -26.90 9.69
N MET A 26 11.01 -27.30 9.29
CA MET A 26 12.21 -26.50 9.54
C MET A 26 12.16 -25.13 8.85
N ASN A 27 11.45 -25.03 7.72
CA ASN A 27 11.39 -23.81 6.92
C ASN A 27 10.37 -22.79 7.45
N HIS A 28 9.66 -23.10 8.55
CA HIS A 28 8.68 -22.21 9.23
C HIS A 28 7.78 -21.46 8.23
N ARG A 29 7.26 -22.17 7.22
CA ARG A 29 6.46 -21.56 6.16
C ARG A 29 5.13 -21.04 6.68
N ASP A 30 4.50 -21.82 7.55
CA ASP A 30 3.25 -21.46 8.20
C ASP A 30 3.52 -20.77 9.54
N THR A 31 2.69 -19.78 9.86
CA THR A 31 2.74 -19.10 11.17
C THR A 31 2.02 -19.95 12.24
N ILE A 32 2.04 -19.50 13.51
CA ILE A 32 1.51 -20.21 14.69
C ILE A 32 0.02 -20.60 14.58
N THR A 33 -0.71 -20.11 13.57
CA THR A 33 -2.10 -20.47 13.29
C THR A 33 -2.34 -20.62 11.78
N PHE A 34 -3.18 -21.58 11.39
CA PHE A 34 -3.50 -21.92 9.99
C PHE A 34 -4.05 -20.74 9.15
N GLY A 35 -4.51 -19.66 9.78
CA GLY A 35 -5.05 -18.48 9.08
C GLY A 35 -4.07 -17.33 8.86
N ALA A 36 -2.84 -17.41 9.39
CA ALA A 36 -1.93 -16.26 9.43
C ALA A 36 -0.97 -16.16 8.23
N GLY A 37 -1.09 -17.08 7.27
CA GLY A 37 -0.37 -17.01 5.98
C GLY A 37 1.10 -17.42 6.05
N ASN A 38 1.89 -16.95 5.08
CA ASN A 38 3.28 -17.34 4.90
C ASN A 38 4.23 -16.39 5.66
N ALA A 39 4.91 -16.89 6.69
CA ALA A 39 5.80 -16.08 7.52
C ALA A 39 7.01 -15.51 6.75
N MET A 40 7.54 -16.26 5.78
CA MET A 40 8.65 -15.82 4.94
C MET A 40 8.27 -14.65 4.03
N GLU A 41 7.04 -14.67 3.51
CA GLU A 41 6.53 -13.60 2.65
C GLU A 41 6.27 -12.32 3.44
N ALA A 42 5.67 -12.44 4.62
CA ALA A 42 5.49 -11.32 5.54
C ALA A 42 6.83 -10.69 5.94
N ASN A 43 7.84 -11.51 6.27
CA ASN A 43 9.17 -11.00 6.64
C ASN A 43 9.83 -10.23 5.50
N LYS A 44 9.67 -10.67 4.24
CA LYS A 44 10.18 -9.92 3.10
C LYS A 44 9.55 -8.53 3.01
N ALA A 45 8.23 -8.43 3.17
CA ALA A 45 7.53 -7.15 3.12
C ALA A 45 7.93 -6.24 4.29
N ILE A 46 8.01 -6.76 5.52
CA ILE A 46 8.37 -5.99 6.72
C ILE A 46 9.82 -5.49 6.67
N HIS A 47 10.74 -6.31 6.17
CA HIS A 47 12.17 -5.97 6.07
C HIS A 47 12.58 -5.41 4.71
N THR A 48 11.62 -4.95 3.90
CA THR A 48 11.93 -4.24 2.66
C THR A 48 12.52 -2.86 2.98
N GLU A 49 13.76 -2.61 2.55
CA GLU A 49 14.47 -1.36 2.82
C GLU A 49 13.84 -0.14 2.13
N ASP A 50 13.44 -0.28 0.86
CA ASP A 50 12.75 0.78 0.10
C ASP A 50 11.39 0.26 -0.40
N PRO A 51 10.34 0.35 0.42
CA PRO A 51 9.02 -0.17 0.06
C PRO A 51 8.28 0.73 -0.93
N PHE A 52 8.77 1.94 -1.21
CA PHE A 52 8.07 2.92 -2.02
C PHE A 52 8.64 3.01 -3.44
N PRO A 53 7.79 3.27 -4.46
CA PRO A 53 8.28 3.52 -5.80
C PRO A 53 9.12 4.82 -5.84
N PRO A 54 10.08 4.98 -6.76
CA PRO A 54 10.93 6.18 -6.83
C PRO A 54 10.16 7.51 -6.92
N GLU A 55 8.98 7.48 -7.53
CA GLU A 55 8.10 8.65 -7.67
C GLU A 55 7.55 9.14 -6.32
N ALA A 56 7.45 8.28 -5.31
CA ALA A 56 7.01 8.65 -3.96
C ALA A 56 8.05 9.56 -3.25
N GLN A 57 9.31 9.48 -3.66
CA GLN A 57 10.39 10.34 -3.14
C GLN A 57 10.43 11.71 -3.85
N ARG A 58 9.59 11.93 -4.88
CA ARG A 58 9.60 13.14 -5.70
C ARG A 58 8.89 14.31 -5.00
N THR A 59 9.64 15.04 -4.18
CA THR A 59 9.16 16.24 -3.46
C THR A 59 9.19 17.52 -4.29
N ARG A 60 9.79 17.49 -5.49
CA ARG A 60 9.79 18.63 -6.42
C ARG A 60 8.55 18.62 -7.30
N ILE A 61 7.60 19.48 -6.96
CA ILE A 61 6.43 19.77 -7.80
C ILE A 61 6.82 20.82 -8.84
N ALA A 62 6.69 20.49 -10.13
CA ALA A 62 6.90 21.46 -11.20
C ALA A 62 5.81 22.54 -11.13
N SER A 63 6.21 23.81 -11.08
CA SER A 63 5.29 24.95 -11.10
C SER A 63 5.46 25.73 -12.40
N ASP A 64 4.35 26.14 -13.02
CA ASP A 64 4.37 27.04 -14.17
C ASP A 64 4.58 28.49 -13.69
N GLY A 65 5.74 29.08 -14.02
CA GLY A 65 6.07 30.45 -13.67
C GLY A 65 5.07 31.49 -14.19
N LYS A 66 4.36 31.21 -15.30
CA LYS A 66 3.29 32.08 -15.81
C LYS A 66 2.08 32.07 -14.88
N VAL A 67 1.70 30.90 -14.37
CA VAL A 67 0.59 30.75 -13.42
C VAL A 67 0.95 31.39 -12.08
N ILE A 68 2.16 31.13 -11.56
CA ILE A 68 2.65 31.75 -10.33
C ILE A 68 2.61 33.28 -10.45
N ARG A 69 3.16 33.84 -11.54
CA ARG A 69 3.16 35.29 -11.78
C ARG A 69 1.74 35.86 -11.82
N ARG A 70 0.82 35.21 -12.54
CA ARG A 70 -0.59 35.63 -12.62
C ARG A 70 -1.23 35.69 -11.23
N VAL A 71 -1.12 34.61 -10.46
CA VAL A 71 -1.70 34.52 -9.11
C VAL A 71 -1.09 35.56 -8.17
N VAL A 72 0.23 35.73 -8.18
CA VAL A 72 0.92 36.72 -7.34
C VAL A 72 0.49 38.15 -7.70
N THR A 73 0.40 38.49 -8.99
CA THR A 73 -0.08 39.81 -9.43
C THR A 73 -1.54 40.05 -9.04
N GLU A 74 -2.39 39.03 -9.14
CA GLU A 74 -3.80 39.10 -8.74
C GLU A 74 -3.94 39.34 -7.23
N TYR A 75 -3.16 38.65 -6.38
CA TYR A 75 -3.11 38.92 -4.94
C TYR A 75 -2.60 40.34 -4.63
N GLN A 76 -1.55 40.80 -5.30
CA GLN A 76 -0.95 42.11 -5.06
C GLN A 76 -1.88 43.26 -5.46
N ASN A 77 -2.71 43.07 -6.48
CA ASN A 77 -3.62 44.09 -7.00
C ASN A 77 -4.99 44.12 -6.28
N GLY A 78 -5.08 43.55 -5.07
CA GLY A 78 -6.32 43.56 -4.26
C GLY A 78 -7.10 42.24 -4.26
N GLY A 79 -6.51 41.17 -4.82
CA GLY A 79 -7.08 39.82 -4.82
C GLY A 79 -8.11 39.60 -5.92
N ALA A 80 -8.18 38.36 -6.42
CA ALA A 80 -9.42 37.84 -7.01
C ALA A 80 -10.49 38.04 -5.93
N GLY A 81 -11.49 38.88 -6.20
CA GLY A 81 -12.62 39.06 -5.30
C GLY A 81 -13.08 37.69 -4.81
N VAL A 82 -13.25 37.58 -3.49
CA VAL A 82 -13.68 36.38 -2.74
C VAL A 82 -14.34 35.39 -3.69
N ILE A 83 -13.63 34.29 -4.01
CA ILE A 83 -14.23 33.21 -4.79
C ILE A 83 -15.34 32.66 -3.90
N GLN A 84 -16.55 33.16 -4.11
CA GLN A 84 -17.73 32.73 -3.39
C GLN A 84 -17.87 31.24 -3.75
N PRO A 85 -17.84 30.33 -2.76
CA PRO A 85 -17.97 28.91 -3.05
C PRO A 85 -19.23 28.71 -3.89
N SER A 86 -19.09 28.04 -5.03
CA SER A 86 -20.24 27.73 -5.88
C SER A 86 -21.30 27.02 -5.02
N PRO A 87 -22.61 27.32 -5.18
CA PRO A 87 -23.70 26.81 -4.32
C PRO A 87 -23.74 25.30 -4.12
N ALA A 88 -22.97 24.51 -4.90
CA ALA A 88 -22.83 23.08 -4.73
C ALA A 88 -22.07 22.65 -3.45
N MET A 89 -21.42 23.56 -2.70
CA MET A 89 -20.78 23.24 -1.42
C MET A 89 -21.63 23.58 -0.18
N GLU A 90 -22.83 24.15 -0.36
CA GLU A 90 -23.76 24.49 0.73
C GLU A 90 -24.82 23.38 0.94
N ALA A 91 -24.39 22.12 1.06
CA ALA A 91 -25.33 21.01 1.33
C ALA A 91 -25.05 20.25 2.63
N ASN A 92 -24.01 20.58 3.41
CA ASN A 92 -23.82 19.98 4.73
C ASN A 92 -22.94 20.85 5.63
N GLY A 93 -23.57 21.63 6.52
CA GLY A 93 -22.86 22.20 7.67
C GLY A 93 -23.38 23.55 8.16
N ALA A 94 -24.56 23.55 8.78
CA ALA A 94 -25.02 24.50 9.80
C ALA A 94 -24.69 26.01 9.59
N ALA A 95 -25.64 26.73 9.01
CA ALA A 95 -25.76 28.18 9.20
C ALA A 95 -26.07 28.48 10.67
N SER A 96 -25.10 29.02 11.40
CA SER A 96 -25.31 29.69 12.69
C SER A 96 -24.40 30.90 12.80
N GLY A 97 -24.98 32.08 12.54
CA GLY A 97 -24.62 33.34 13.19
C GLY A 97 -23.49 34.16 12.57
N ALA A 98 -23.86 35.25 11.90
CA ALA A 98 -23.41 36.61 12.26
C ALA A 98 -24.01 37.64 11.28
N THR A 99 -25.13 38.24 11.66
CA THR A 99 -25.53 39.55 11.15
C THR A 99 -24.60 40.60 11.76
N VAL A 100 -23.78 41.25 10.94
CA VAL A 100 -23.17 42.55 11.26
C VAL A 100 -23.75 43.55 10.26
N SER A 101 -24.73 44.32 10.74
CA SER A 101 -25.19 45.56 10.09
C SER A 101 -24.19 46.68 10.40
N GLN A 102 -23.83 47.44 9.37
CA GLN A 102 -23.62 48.87 9.46
C GLN A 102 -24.83 49.58 8.86
#